data_AF-A0A3D3HG15-F1
#
_entry.id   AF-A0A3D3HG15-F1
#
_cell.length_a   1.000
_cell.length_b   1.000
_cell.length_c   1.000
_cell.angle_alpha   90.00
_cell.angle_beta   90.00
_cell.angle_gamma   90.00
#
_symmetry.space_group_name_H-M   'P 1'
#
loop_
_entity.id
_entity.type
_entity.pdbx_description
1 polymer ?
#
loop_
_entity_poly.entity_id
_entity_poly.type
_entity_poly.pdbx_seq_one_letter_code
_entity_poly.pdbx_strand_id
1 'polypeptide(L)'
;MNPFIIIPLAILLAAFFSAMELSFIASNKLRIELDRKQGLFGSGIIALFTRNPGLYISTMLIGVNIATVIFSMLTADLLEVWLQNMIPSEILIFIIQTVITTLIILVFADFLPKSVV
;
A
#
# COMPACT_ATOMS: atom_id res chain seq x y z
N MET A 1 4.01 -7.82 20.78
CA MET A 1 4.31 -6.81 19.75
C MET A 1 3.30 -5.68 19.90
N ASN A 2 3.71 -4.41 19.88
CA ASN A 2 2.80 -3.31 20.22
C ASN A 2 2.00 -2.87 18.96
N PRO A 3 0.68 -3.14 18.87
CA PRO A 3 -0.12 -2.89 17.65
C PRO A 3 -0.08 -1.42 17.21
N PHE A 4 0.11 -0.49 18.17
CA PHE A 4 0.23 0.95 17.92
C PHE A 4 1.43 1.33 17.03
N ILE A 5 2.45 0.49 16.92
CA ILE A 5 3.62 0.73 16.05
C ILE A 5 3.42 0.08 14.68
N ILE A 6 2.77 -1.08 14.66
CA ILE A 6 2.66 -1.90 13.45
C ILE A 6 1.58 -1.36 12.52
N ILE A 7 0.48 -0.82 13.06
CA ILE A 7 -0.60 -0.24 12.25
C ILE A 7 -0.10 0.94 11.39
N PRO A 8 0.58 1.97 11.93
CA PRO A 8 1.14 3.04 11.12
C PRO A 8 2.16 2.54 10.09
N LEU A 9 3.00 1.57 10.48
CA LEU A 9 3.99 0.99 9.58
C LEU A 9 3.33 0.23 8.41
N ALA A 10 2.27 -0.53 8.66
CA ALA A 10 1.52 -1.23 7.64
C ALA A 10 0.85 -0.27 6.65
N ILE A 11 0.26 0.83 7.13
CA ILE A 11 -0.29 1.89 6.27
C ILE A 11 0.82 2.51 5.42
N LEU A 12 1.96 2.87 6.01
CA LEU A 12 3.09 3.46 5.28
C LEU A 12 3.64 2.52 4.20
N LEU A 13 3.74 1.22 4.50
CA LEU A 13 4.17 0.22 3.52
C LEU A 13 3.15 0.07 2.39
N ALA A 14 1.86 -0.03 2.70
CA ALA A 14 0.80 -0.11 1.70
C ALA A 14 0.81 1.14 0.79
N ALA A 15 0.93 2.32 1.40
CA ALA A 15 1.08 3.60 0.71
C ALA A 15 2.29 3.65 -0.22
N PHE A 16 3.44 3.17 0.27
CA PHE A 16 4.67 3.11 -0.50
C PHE A 16 4.52 2.19 -1.72
N PHE A 17 4.02 0.96 -1.55
CA PHE A 17 3.85 0.03 -2.67
C PHE A 17 2.84 0.56 -3.70
N SER A 18 1.75 1.18 -3.25
CA SER A 18 0.73 1.76 -4.14
C SER A 18 1.27 2.95 -4.95
N ALA A 19 2.05 3.85 -4.31
CA ALA A 19 2.71 4.96 -5.01
C ALA A 19 3.75 4.45 -6.03
N MET A 20 4.58 3.48 -5.64
CA MET A 20 5.63 2.90 -6.49
C MET A 20 5.08 2.18 -7.73
N GLU A 21 3.90 1.56 -7.61
CA GLU A 21 3.16 0.98 -8.73
C GLU A 21 2.80 2.08 -9.75
N LEU A 22 2.13 3.15 -9.29
CA LEU A 22 1.66 4.21 -10.18
C LEU A 22 2.83 5.01 -10.77
N SER A 23 3.85 5.33 -9.97
CA SER A 23 5.06 6.04 -10.45
C SER A 23 5.75 5.27 -11.58
N PHE A 24 5.79 3.94 -11.49
CA PHE A 24 6.37 3.11 -12.54
C PHE A 24 5.53 3.11 -13.81
N ILE A 25 4.20 3.04 -13.68
CA ILE A 25 3.27 3.10 -14.82
C ILE A 25 3.35 4.48 -15.51
N ALA A 26 3.43 5.57 -14.74
CA ALA A 26 3.54 6.94 -15.23
C ALA A 26 4.93 7.27 -15.79
N SER A 27 5.95 6.44 -15.54
CA SER A 27 7.33 6.71 -15.95
C SER A 27 7.53 6.65 -17.47
N ASN A 28 8.32 7.60 -18.00
CA ASN A 28 8.66 7.61 -19.43
C ASN A 28 9.87 6.70 -19.71
N LYS A 29 9.60 5.51 -20.27
CA LYS A 29 10.61 4.50 -20.61
C LYS A 29 11.69 5.01 -21.58
N LEU A 30 11.33 5.91 -22.51
CA LEU A 30 12.29 6.49 -23.45
C LEU A 30 13.31 7.40 -22.74
N ARG A 31 12.84 8.17 -21.75
CA ARG A 31 13.70 9.03 -20.92
C ARG A 31 14.66 8.19 -20.07
N ILE A 32 14.17 7.10 -19.49
CA ILE A 32 14.99 6.16 -18.71
C ILE A 32 16.11 5.54 -19.57
N GLU A 33 15.81 5.16 -20.82
CA GLU A 33 16.80 4.61 -21.75
C GLU A 33 17.88 5.64 -22.13
N LEU A 34 17.49 6.91 -22.30
CA LEU A 34 18.41 8.02 -22.57
C LEU A 34 19.31 8.33 -21.36
N ASP A 35 18.73 8.39 -20.16
CA ASP A 35 19.47 8.66 -18.92
C ASP A 35 20.48 7.54 -18.61
N ARG A 36 20.14 6.30 -18.95
CA ARG A 36 21.06 5.14 -18.87
C ARG A 36 22.27 5.30 -19.79
N LYS A 37 22.06 5.75 -21.02
CA LYS A 37 23.16 6.01 -21.97
C LYS A 37 24.07 7.16 -21.53
N GLN A 38 23.54 8.09 -20.74
CA GLN A 38 24.29 9.21 -20.16
C GLN A 38 25.02 8.86 -18.84
N GLY A 39 24.87 7.64 -18.32
CA GLY A 39 25.60 7.17 -17.13
C GLY A 39 25.10 7.74 -15.80
N LEU A 40 23.86 8.24 -15.74
CA LEU A 40 23.26 8.77 -14.52
C LEU A 40 23.13 7.70 -13.43
N PHE A 41 23.47 8.05 -12.19
CA PHE A 41 23.40 7.17 -11.03
C PHE A 41 21.95 6.66 -10.83
N GLY A 42 21.78 5.35 -10.62
CA GLY A 42 20.46 4.71 -10.43
C GLY A 42 19.74 4.27 -11.72
N SER A 43 20.14 4.77 -12.90
CA SER A 43 19.55 4.38 -14.19
C SER A 43 19.63 2.87 -14.49
N GLY A 44 20.68 2.20 -14.02
CA GLY A 44 20.85 0.75 -14.17
C GLY A 44 19.83 -0.08 -13.36
N ILE A 45 19.47 0.39 -12.16
CA ILE A 45 18.49 -0.29 -11.30
C ILE A 45 17.09 -0.09 -11.88
N ILE A 46 16.76 1.12 -12.31
CA ILE A 46 15.47 1.43 -12.93
C ILE A 46 15.31 0.61 -14.22
N ALA A 47 16.34 0.56 -15.07
CA ALA A 47 16.32 -0.23 -16.30
C ALA A 47 16.14 -1.73 -16.06
N LEU A 48 16.65 -2.28 -14.93
CA LEU A 48 16.42 -3.67 -14.55
C LEU A 48 14.92 -3.95 -14.33
N PHE A 49 14.24 -3.06 -13.59
CA PHE A 49 12.80 -3.16 -13.35
C PHE A 49 11.96 -2.86 -14.61
N THR A 50 12.42 -1.95 -15.47
CA THR A 50 11.76 -1.66 -16.76
C THR A 50 11.85 -2.81 -17.75
N ARG A 51 12.84 -3.71 -17.61
CA ARG A 51 13.02 -4.88 -18.50
C ARG A 51 11.91 -5.94 -18.34
N ASN A 52 11.36 -6.10 -17.14
CA ASN A 52 10.23 -6.98 -16.87
C ASN A 52 9.14 -6.27 -16.07
N PRO A 53 8.37 -5.36 -16.71
CA PRO A 53 7.41 -4.50 -16.03
C PRO A 53 6.28 -5.29 -15.37
N GLY A 54 5.89 -6.43 -15.94
CA GLY A 54 4.83 -7.27 -15.37
C GLY A 54 5.21 -7.82 -14.00
N LEU A 55 6.46 -8.30 -13.85
CA LEU A 55 6.95 -8.82 -12.56
C LEU A 55 7.04 -7.72 -11.51
N TYR A 56 7.49 -6.52 -11.90
CA TYR A 56 7.54 -5.36 -11.00
C TYR A 56 6.15 -4.96 -10.50
N ILE A 57 5.18 -4.76 -11.41
CA ILE A 57 3.81 -4.38 -11.05
C ILE A 57 3.19 -5.45 -10.15
N SER A 58 3.36 -6.73 -10.48
CA SER A 58 2.85 -7.84 -9.67
C SER A 58 3.43 -7.83 -8.25
N THR A 59 4.72 -7.53 -8.11
CA THR A 59 5.39 -7.45 -6.80
C THR A 59 4.83 -6.29 -5.98
N MET A 60 4.59 -5.13 -6.60
CA MET A 60 3.97 -3.98 -5.93
C MET A 60 2.55 -4.30 -5.48
N LEU A 61 1.73 -4.92 -6.35
CA LEU A 61 0.37 -5.36 -6.02
C LEU A 61 0.35 -6.36 -4.87
N ILE A 62 1.27 -7.32 -4.85
CA ILE A 62 1.40 -8.28 -3.74
C ILE A 62 1.78 -7.54 -2.45
N GLY A 63 2.70 -6.58 -2.51
CA GLY A 63 3.11 -5.74 -1.38
C GLY A 63 1.95 -4.96 -0.77
N VAL A 64 1.14 -4.29 -1.61
CA VAL A 64 -0.09 -3.59 -1.17
C VAL A 64 -1.03 -4.54 -0.46
N ASN A 65 -1.30 -5.72 -1.04
CA ASN A 65 -2.21 -6.69 -0.45
C ASN A 65 -1.71 -7.23 0.90
N ILE A 66 -0.43 -7.60 1.02
CA ILE A 66 0.15 -8.07 2.28
C ILE A 66 0.03 -7.01 3.36
N ALA A 67 0.42 -5.76 3.06
CA ALA A 67 0.35 -4.66 4.01
C ALA A 67 -1.10 -4.37 4.44
N THR A 68 -2.05 -4.45 3.51
CA THR A 68 -3.49 -4.26 3.77
C THR A 68 -4.05 -5.36 4.66
N VAL A 69 -3.65 -6.62 4.46
CA VAL A 69 -4.08 -7.76 5.30
C VAL A 69 -3.56 -7.59 6.73
N ILE A 70 -2.27 -7.24 6.89
CA ILE A 70 -1.67 -7.00 8.21
C ILE A 70 -2.39 -5.85 8.93
N PHE A 71 -2.61 -4.73 8.22
CA PHE A 71 -3.34 -3.59 8.76
C PHE A 71 -4.76 -3.98 9.19
N SER A 72 -5.49 -4.70 8.33
CA SER A 72 -6.88 -5.09 8.57
C SER A 72 -7.00 -6.00 9.77
N MET A 73 -6.10 -6.97 9.90
CA MET A 73 -6.10 -7.90 11.04
C MET A 73 -5.84 -7.18 12.37
N LEU A 74 -4.86 -6.28 12.43
CA LEU A 74 -4.54 -5.58 13.68
C LEU A 74 -5.57 -4.51 14.05
N THR A 75 -6.14 -3.85 13.04
CA THR A 75 -7.17 -2.84 13.24
C THR A 75 -8.50 -3.48 13.62
N ALA A 76 -8.78 -4.69 13.12
CA ALA A 76 -9.92 -5.51 13.53
C ALA A 76 -9.96 -5.71 15.05
N ASP A 77 -8.90 -6.30 15.60
CA ASP A 77 -8.78 -6.61 17.02
C ASP A 77 -8.95 -5.35 17.88
N LEU A 78 -8.41 -4.21 17.44
CA LEU A 78 -8.50 -2.94 18.15
C LEU A 78 -9.92 -2.35 18.12
N LEU A 79 -10.58 -2.38 16.97
CA LEU A 79 -11.95 -1.89 16.80
C LEU A 79 -12.94 -2.77 17.55
N GLU A 80 -12.75 -4.09 17.55
CA GLU A 80 -13.62 -5.04 18.22
C GLU A 80 -13.72 -4.73 19.73
N VAL A 81 -12.59 -4.53 20.41
CA VAL A 81 -12.58 -4.14 21.84
C VAL A 81 -13.33 -2.84 22.09
N TRP A 82 -13.28 -1.89 21.16
CA TRP A 82 -13.96 -0.61 21.29
C TRP A 82 -15.46 -0.72 21.02
N LEU A 83 -15.85 -1.49 20.00
CA LEU A 83 -17.23 -1.64 19.53
C LEU A 83 -18.06 -2.60 20.40
N GLN A 84 -17.48 -3.66 20.97
CA GLN A 84 -18.17 -4.60 21.85
C GLN A 84 -18.78 -3.91 23.09
N ASN A 85 -18.17 -2.81 23.54
CA ASN A 85 -18.69 -2.02 24.66
C ASN A 85 -19.95 -1.21 24.30
N MET A 86 -20.22 -0.97 23.02
CA MET A 86 -21.31 -0.13 22.53
C MET A 86 -22.40 -0.91 21.79
N ILE A 87 -22.04 -2.03 21.17
CA ILE A 87 -22.89 -2.77 20.23
C ILE A 87 -22.91 -4.25 20.64
N PRO A 88 -24.09 -4.83 20.94
CA PRO A 88 -24.20 -6.24 21.34
C PRO A 88 -24.27 -7.23 20.17
N SER A 89 -24.25 -6.76 18.91
CA SER A 89 -24.38 -7.60 17.71
C SER A 89 -23.05 -7.78 16.97
N GLU A 90 -22.51 -9.00 16.98
CA GLU A 90 -21.25 -9.36 16.31
C GLU A 90 -21.27 -9.08 14.79
N ILE A 91 -22.41 -9.33 14.14
CA ILE A 91 -22.57 -9.06 12.69
C ILE A 91 -22.43 -7.57 12.40
N LEU A 92 -23.02 -6.72 13.25
CA LEU A 92 -22.96 -5.27 13.06
C LEU A 92 -21.55 -4.75 13.29
N ILE A 93 -20.85 -5.28 14.29
CA ILE A 93 -19.44 -4.97 14.56
C ILE A 93 -18.58 -5.30 13.34
N PHE A 94 -18.72 -6.50 12.79
CA PHE A 94 -17.96 -6.94 11.62
C PHE A 94 -18.17 -6.03 10.39
N ILE A 95 -19.42 -5.63 10.12
CA ILE A 95 -19.75 -4.72 9.02
C ILE A 95 -19.10 -3.35 9.24
N ILE A 96 -19.26 -2.77 10.43
CA ILE A 96 -18.70 -1.44 10.75
C ILE A 96 -17.18 -1.47 10.65
N GLN A 97 -16.54 -2.48 11.22
CA GLN A 97 -15.10 -2.66 11.16
C GLN A 97 -14.60 -2.79 9.72
N THR A 98 -15.26 -3.58 8.88
CA THR A 98 -14.90 -3.76 7.48
C THR A 98 -14.99 -2.43 6.73
N VAL A 99 -16.07 -1.67 6.92
CA VAL A 99 -16.27 -0.36 6.28
C VAL A 99 -15.21 0.64 6.73
N ILE A 100 -14.94 0.75 8.03
CA ILE A 100 -13.95 1.68 8.58
C ILE A 100 -12.54 1.33 8.07
N THR A 101 -12.15 0.05 8.17
CA THR A 101 -10.83 -0.42 7.74
C THR A 101 -10.59 -0.18 6.25
N THR A 102 -11.60 -0.47 5.43
CA THR A 102 -11.53 -0.25 3.98
C THR A 102 -11.42 1.23 3.64
N LEU A 103 -12.19 2.11 4.29
CA LEU A 103 -12.10 3.55 4.08
C LEU A 103 -10.71 4.09 4.46
N ILE A 104 -10.13 3.62 5.57
CA ILE A 104 -8.79 4.04 6.00
C ILE A 104 -7.74 3.63 4.95
N ILE A 105 -7.74 2.37 4.51
CA ILE A 105 -6.79 1.91 3.49
C ILE A 105 -6.97 2.67 2.18
N LEU A 106 -8.22 2.82 1.71
CA LEU A 106 -8.51 3.47 0.45
C LEU A 106 -8.02 4.93 0.45
N VAL A 107 -8.24 5.66 1.55
CA VAL A 107 -7.80 7.05 1.64
C VAL A 107 -6.29 7.14 1.84
N PHE A 108 -5.73 6.46 2.85
CA PHE A 108 -4.36 6.69 3.29
C PHE A 108 -3.31 5.88 2.52
N ALA A 109 -3.63 4.66 2.14
CA ALA A 109 -2.70 3.76 1.47
C ALA A 109 -2.87 3.74 -0.05
N ASP A 110 -4.05 4.06 -0.57
CA ASP A 110 -4.29 3.98 -2.01
C ASP A 110 -4.41 5.36 -2.67
N PHE A 111 -5.38 6.16 -2.26
CA PHE A 111 -5.73 7.42 -2.93
C PHE A 111 -4.71 8.54 -2.67
N LEU A 112 -4.36 8.81 -1.41
CA LEU A 112 -3.43 9.88 -1.06
C LEU A 112 -2.03 9.71 -1.67
N PRO A 113 -1.40 8.53 -1.63
CA PRO A 113 -0.06 8.36 -2.20
C PRO A 113 -0.09 8.50 -3.73
N LYS A 114 -1.15 8.01 -4.38
CA LYS A 114 -1.33 8.09 -5.82
C LYS A 114 -1.62 9.52 -6.32
N SER A 115 -2.18 10.40 -5.49
CA SER A 115 -2.47 11.78 -5.89
C SER A 115 -1.25 12.71 -5.89
N VAL A 116 -0.19 12.32 -5.18
CA VAL A 116 1.08 13.07 -5.10
C VAL A 116 2.03 12.72 -6.25
N VAL A 117 1.83 11.56 -6.87
CA VAL A 117 2.63 11.03 -8.00
C VAL A 117 2.12 11.57 -9.32
#